data_AF-A0A2G6KMB8-F1
#
_entry.id   AF-A0A2G6KMB8-F1
#
_cell.length_a   1.000
_cell.length_b   1.000
_cell.length_c   1.000
_cell.angle_alpha   90.00
_cell.angle_beta   90.00
_cell.angle_gamma   90.00
#
_symmetry.space_group_name_H-M   'P 1'
#
loop_
_entity.id
_entity.type
_entity.pdbx_description
1 polymer ?
#
loop_
_entity_poly.entity_id
_entity_poly.type
_entity_poly.pdbx_seq_one_letter_code
_entity_poly.pdbx_strand_id
1 'polypeptide(L)'
;MANNREQRNARGELFQAFFLNSQSLKKTMQKSFGTIISELAQVNIALWHEEDKARLDDDHIVAQAKRHIDAFNQQRNDLIEKIDEMTIELSMNHHEG
;
A
#
# COMPACT_ATOMS: atom_id res chain seq x y z
N MET A 1 -8.15 2.39 -50.35
CA MET A 1 -7.68 3.48 -49.47
C MET A 1 -8.34 3.28 -48.12
N ALA A 2 -7.61 2.81 -47.10
CA ALA A 2 -8.17 2.53 -45.79
C ALA A 2 -8.66 3.84 -45.15
N ASN A 3 -9.88 3.83 -44.63
CA ASN A 3 -10.61 5.01 -44.20
C ASN A 3 -9.95 5.63 -42.96
N ASN A 4 -9.61 6.92 -43.01
CA ASN A 4 -8.95 7.66 -41.93
C ASN A 4 -9.79 7.66 -40.62
N ARG A 5 -11.08 7.31 -40.68
CA ARG A 5 -11.94 7.07 -39.52
C ARG A 5 -11.65 5.74 -38.80
N GLU A 6 -11.37 4.65 -39.52
CA GLU A 6 -11.06 3.34 -38.91
C GLU A 6 -9.74 3.37 -38.13
N GLN A 7 -8.72 4.06 -38.66
CA GLN A 7 -7.42 4.19 -37.98
C GLN A 7 -7.50 5.06 -36.71
N ARG A 8 -8.39 6.05 -36.69
CA ARG A 8 -8.65 6.88 -35.50
C ARG A 8 -9.41 6.11 -34.42
N ASN A 9 -10.38 5.29 -34.83
CA ASN A 9 -11.12 4.43 -33.92
C ASN A 9 -10.21 3.35 -33.31
N ALA A 10 -9.37 2.70 -34.13
CA ALA A 10 -8.42 1.70 -33.66
C ALA A 10 -7.39 2.27 -32.65
N ARG A 11 -6.93 3.52 -32.83
CA ARG A 11 -6.04 4.19 -31.85
C ARG A 11 -6.75 4.49 -30.53
N GLY A 12 -8.02 4.89 -30.58
CA GLY A 12 -8.83 5.11 -29.38
C GLY A 12 -9.11 3.82 -28.61
N GLU A 13 -9.44 2.75 -29.32
CA GLU A 13 -9.67 1.42 -28.75
C GLU A 13 -8.40 0.83 -28.12
N LEU A 14 -7.23 0.99 -28.75
CA LEU A 14 -5.95 0.56 -28.17
C LEU A 14 -5.59 1.32 -26.89
N PHE A 15 -5.84 2.64 -26.86
CA PHE A 15 -5.62 3.44 -25.66
C PHE A 15 -6.57 3.03 -24.53
N GLN A 16 -7.85 2.81 -24.85
CA GLN A 16 -8.84 2.36 -23.89
C GLN A 16 -8.52 0.96 -23.36
N ALA A 17 -8.13 0.04 -24.23
CA ALA A 17 -7.71 -1.31 -23.86
C ALA A 17 -6.47 -1.28 -22.96
N PHE A 18 -5.46 -0.47 -23.30
CA PHE A 18 -4.25 -0.30 -22.49
C PHE A 18 -4.58 0.25 -21.09
N PHE A 19 -5.43 1.28 -21.02
CA PHE A 19 -5.86 1.89 -19.77
C PHE A 19 -6.63 0.89 -18.89
N LEU A 20 -7.60 0.18 -19.46
CA LEU A 20 -8.37 -0.84 -18.74
C LEU A 20 -7.47 -1.99 -18.27
N ASN A 21 -6.51 -2.41 -19.09
CA ASN A 21 -5.57 -3.47 -18.71
C ASN A 21 -4.65 -3.00 -17.58
N SER A 22 -4.20 -1.74 -17.60
CA SER A 22 -3.43 -1.14 -16.49
C SER A 22 -4.23 -1.10 -15.18
N GLN A 23 -5.51 -0.74 -15.23
CA GLN A 23 -6.38 -0.74 -14.04
C GLN A 23 -6.69 -2.17 -13.55
N SER A 24 -6.88 -3.12 -14.48
CA SER A 24 -7.03 -4.54 -14.16
C SER A 24 -5.78 -5.10 -13.47
N LEU A 25 -4.59 -4.78 -14.01
CA LEU A 25 -3.30 -5.18 -13.43
C LEU A 25 -3.12 -4.63 -12.01
N LYS A 26 -3.47 -3.35 -11.78
CA LYS A 26 -3.45 -2.76 -10.42
C LYS A 26 -4.40 -3.46 -9.47
N LYS A 27 -5.61 -3.81 -9.92
CA LYS A 27 -6.60 -4.53 -9.11
C LYS A 27 -6.10 -5.92 -8.71
N THR A 28 -5.44 -6.65 -9.61
CA THR A 28 -4.85 -7.96 -9.31
C THR A 28 -3.63 -7.88 -8.39
N MET A 29 -2.96 -6.74 -8.29
CA MET A 29 -1.77 -6.56 -7.46
C MET A 29 -2.06 -6.07 -6.04
N GLN A 30 -3.34 -5.87 -5.70
CA GLN A 30 -3.71 -5.43 -4.35
C GLN A 30 -3.37 -6.54 -3.35
N LYS A 31 -2.50 -6.22 -2.38
CA LYS A 31 -2.18 -7.13 -1.28
C LYS A 31 -3.49 -7.53 -0.59
N SER A 32 -3.62 -8.81 -0.23
CA SER A 32 -4.76 -9.28 0.55
C SER A 32 -4.76 -8.64 1.94
N PHE A 33 -5.93 -8.57 2.56
CA PHE A 33 -6.08 -8.04 3.92
C PHE A 33 -5.16 -8.77 4.91
N GLY A 34 -5.10 -10.10 4.84
CA GLY A 34 -4.23 -10.91 5.70
C GLY A 34 -2.74 -10.63 5.51
N THR A 35 -2.30 -10.33 4.28
CA THR A 35 -0.91 -9.94 4.02
C THR A 35 -0.55 -8.62 4.71
N ILE A 36 -1.45 -7.63 4.67
CA ILE A 36 -1.21 -6.31 5.28
C ILE A 36 -1.16 -6.42 6.80
N ILE A 37 -2.05 -7.23 7.40
CA ILE A 37 -2.02 -7.51 8.85
C ILE A 37 -0.72 -8.21 9.26
N SER A 38 -0.24 -9.17 8.47
CA SER A 38 1.03 -9.85 8.74
C SER A 38 2.23 -8.89 8.65
N GLU A 39 2.21 -7.97 7.69
CA GLU A 39 3.24 -6.93 7.53
C GLU A 39 3.21 -5.94 8.71
N LEU A 40 2.03 -5.52 9.15
CA LEU A 40 1.85 -4.68 10.35
C LEU A 40 2.44 -5.34 11.60
N ALA A 41 2.19 -6.65 11.79
CA ALA A 41 2.76 -7.39 12.91
C ALA A 41 4.30 -7.42 12.87
N GLN A 42 4.89 -7.62 11.68
CA GLN A 42 6.34 -7.60 11.51
C GLN A 42 6.95 -6.23 11.81
N VAL A 43 6.32 -5.16 11.32
CA VAL A 43 6.76 -3.77 11.59
C VAL A 43 6.66 -3.47 13.09
N ASN A 44 5.59 -3.89 13.77
CA ASN A 44 5.46 -3.72 15.22
C ASN A 44 6.55 -4.44 16.03
N ILE A 45 6.91 -5.65 15.62
CA ILE A 45 8.01 -6.40 16.26
C ILE A 45 9.34 -5.66 16.05
N ALA A 46 9.62 -5.18 14.83
CA ALA A 46 10.84 -4.42 14.54
C ALA A 46 10.90 -3.11 15.34
N LEU A 47 9.78 -2.37 15.39
CA LEU A 47 9.65 -1.15 16.18
C LEU A 47 9.98 -1.41 17.66
N TRP A 48 9.42 -2.46 18.25
CA TRP A 48 9.66 -2.80 19.66
C TRP A 48 11.15 -3.06 19.95
N HIS A 49 11.86 -3.71 19.04
CA HIS A 49 13.31 -3.92 19.18
C HIS A 49 14.11 -2.61 19.10
N GLU A 50 13.71 -1.65 18.26
CA GLU A 50 14.39 -0.35 18.23
C GLU A 50 14.06 0.48 19.47
N GLU A 51 12.82 0.43 19.97
CA GLU A 51 12.45 1.05 21.25
C GLU A 51 13.28 0.48 22.42
N ASP A 52 13.60 -0.80 22.39
CA ASP A 52 14.49 -1.42 23.39
C ASP A 52 15.91 -0.87 23.33
N LYS A 53 16.48 -0.73 22.14
CA LYS A 53 17.79 -0.08 21.94
C LYS A 53 17.79 1.37 22.41
N ALA A 54 16.68 2.08 22.26
CA ALA A 54 16.54 3.47 22.71
C ALA A 54 16.46 3.62 24.25
N ARG A 55 16.42 2.52 25.02
CA ARG A 55 16.49 2.51 26.49
C ARG A 55 17.91 2.30 27.02
N LEU A 56 18.90 2.10 26.15
CA LEU A 56 20.30 1.94 26.53
C LEU A 56 20.93 3.30 26.90
N ASP A 57 21.95 3.29 27.76
CA ASP A 57 22.68 4.51 28.20
C ASP A 57 23.78 4.97 27.22
N ASP A 58 23.72 4.56 25.95
CA ASP A 58 24.66 4.98 24.91
C ASP A 58 23.97 5.95 23.93
N ASP A 59 24.36 7.23 24.01
CA ASP A 59 23.79 8.32 23.22
C ASP A 59 23.82 8.06 21.70
N HIS A 60 24.88 7.43 21.19
CA HIS A 60 24.99 7.15 19.76
C HIS A 60 23.99 6.06 19.35
N ILE A 61 23.86 5.01 20.15
CA ILE A 61 22.87 3.95 19.92
C ILE A 61 21.45 4.51 20.02
N VAL A 62 21.16 5.33 21.03
CA VAL A 62 19.85 5.96 21.22
C VAL A 62 19.49 6.87 20.05
N ALA A 63 20.42 7.69 19.58
CA ALA A 63 20.19 8.58 18.43
C ALA A 63 19.89 7.79 17.14
N GLN A 64 20.57 6.67 16.92
CA GLN A 64 20.30 5.80 15.79
C GLN A 64 18.93 5.10 15.94
N ALA A 65 18.65 4.54 17.12
CA ALA A 65 17.40 3.86 17.40
C ALA A 65 16.19 4.79 17.21
N LYS A 66 16.26 6.04 17.67
CA LYS A 66 15.18 7.04 17.46
C LYS A 66 14.89 7.28 15.97
N ARG A 67 15.91 7.39 15.12
CA ARG A 67 15.70 7.54 13.67
C ARG A 67 14.98 6.33 13.06
N HIS A 68 15.31 5.12 13.52
CA HIS A 68 14.61 3.92 13.06
C HIS A 68 13.19 3.83 13.62
N ILE A 69 12.98 4.19 14.88
CA ILE A 69 11.66 4.28 15.53
C ILE A 69 10.75 5.21 14.73
N ASP A 70 11.22 6.39 14.33
CA ASP A 70 10.44 7.33 13.54
C ASP A 70 10.01 6.71 12.20
N ALA A 71 10.94 6.03 11.51
CA ALA A 71 10.64 5.34 10.25
C ALA A 71 9.66 4.17 10.43
N PHE A 72 9.83 3.34 11.45
CA PHE A 72 8.92 2.21 11.71
C PHE A 72 7.55 2.67 12.21
N ASN A 73 7.48 3.75 12.99
CA ASN A 73 6.20 4.36 13.37
C ASN A 73 5.45 4.87 12.14
N GLN A 74 6.14 5.51 11.19
CA GLN A 74 5.51 5.94 9.95
C GLN A 74 4.97 4.73 9.17
N GLN A 75 5.80 3.70 8.97
CA GLN A 75 5.37 2.49 8.27
C GLN A 75 4.18 1.81 8.95
N ARG A 76 4.17 1.75 10.28
CA ARG A 76 3.04 1.20 11.05
C ARG A 76 1.76 1.99 10.78
N ASN A 77 1.84 3.32 10.83
CA ASN A 77 0.69 4.19 10.61
C ASN A 77 0.17 4.05 9.16
N ASP A 78 1.06 4.02 8.17
CA ASP A 78 0.69 3.82 6.76
C ASP A 78 -0.06 2.48 6.55
N LEU A 79 0.38 1.42 7.23
CA LEU A 79 -0.28 0.11 7.16
C LEU A 79 -1.65 0.10 7.85
N ILE A 80 -1.78 0.80 8.99
CA ILE A 80 -3.06 0.96 9.69
C ILE A 80 -4.05 1.76 8.82
N GLU A 81 -3.62 2.88 8.23
CA GLU A 81 -4.46 3.68 7.33
C GLU A 81 -4.99 2.84 6.16
N LYS A 82 -4.12 2.01 5.58
CA LYS A 82 -4.52 1.07 4.52
C LYS A 82 -5.54 0.01 4.98
N ILE A 83 -5.41 -0.48 6.21
CA ILE A 83 -6.38 -1.42 6.80
C ILE A 83 -7.73 -0.71 6.99
N ASP A 84 -7.72 0.53 7.46
CA ASP A 84 -8.92 1.34 7.65
C ASP A 84 -9.64 1.57 6.31
N GLU A 85 -8.91 1.97 5.26
CA GLU A 85 -9.44 2.13 3.90
C GLU A 85 -10.14 0.85 3.41
N MET A 86 -9.46 -0.29 3.50
CA MET A 86 -10.03 -1.58 3.07
C MET A 86 -11.26 -1.98 3.88
N THR A 87 -11.26 -1.69 5.18
CA THR A 87 -12.39 -2.03 6.07
C THR A 87 -13.60 -1.17 5.73
N ILE A 88 -13.40 0.12 5.46
CA ILE A 88 -14.46 1.03 5.01
C ILE A 88 -15.04 0.54 3.68
N GLU A 89 -14.21 0.26 2.68
CA GLU A 89 -14.65 -0.28 1.39
C GLU A 89 -15.48 -1.56 1.55
N LEU A 90 -15.02 -2.50 2.37
CA LEU A 90 -15.75 -3.74 2.64
C LEU A 90 -17.11 -3.47 3.31
N SER A 91 -17.17 -2.58 4.29
CA SER A 91 -18.42 -2.24 5.00
C SER A 91 -19.45 -1.57 4.08
N MET A 92 -19.02 -0.68 3.18
CA MET A 92 -19.93 0.00 2.24
C MET A 92 -20.56 -0.98 1.25
N ASN A 93 -19.79 -1.96 0.77
CA ASN A 93 -20.28 -2.98 -0.15
C ASN A 93 -21.35 -3.91 0.47
N HIS A 94 -21.47 -3.99 1.81
CA HIS A 94 -22.48 -4.80 2.50
C HIS A 94 -23.81 -4.06 2.72
N HIS A 95 -23.88 -2.75 2.47
CA HIS A 95 -25.10 -1.95 2.68
C HIS A 95 -25.96 -1.77 1.42
N GLU A 96 -25.47 -2.16 0.23
CA GLU A 96 -26.19 -2.09 -1.04
C GLU A 96 -26.80 -3.44 -1.49
N GLY A 97 -26.80 -4.46 -0.62
CA GLY A 97 -27.34 -5.80 -0.87
C GLY A 97 -28.66 -6.10 -0.17
#